data_AF-A0A653XFZ9-F1
#
_entry.id   AF-A0A653XFZ9-F1
#
_cell.length_a   1.000
_cell.length_b   1.000
_cell.length_c   1.000
_cell.angle_alpha   90.00
_cell.angle_beta   90.00
_cell.angle_gamma   90.00
#
_symmetry.space_group_name_H-M   'P 1'
#
loop_
_entity.id
_entity.type
_entity.pdbx_description
1 polymer ?
#
loop_
_entity_poly.entity_id
_entity_poly.type
_entity_poly.pdbx_seq_one_letter_code
_entity_poly.pdbx_strand_id
1 'polypeptide(L)'
;MANEFDPDLPSNRLIFDIRRDNDVWPHFKERLEELMEAYGLSVAEREAFRAVDVRRLGELGVHPYFLPQVTRLFHGAAGNTTKSAAAEAYRRSFGDQIVEHRDISSEEKPHG
;
A
#
# COMPACT_ATOMS: atom_id res chain seq x y z
N MET A 1 13.94 -7.87 -9.48
CA MET A 1 13.36 -7.27 -10.70
C MET A 1 13.03 -5.81 -10.41
N ALA A 2 13.54 -4.86 -11.18
CA ALA A 2 13.04 -3.48 -11.12
C ALA A 2 11.62 -3.52 -11.70
N ASN A 3 10.61 -3.37 -10.85
CA ASN A 3 9.24 -3.26 -11.32
C ASN A 3 9.18 -1.98 -12.16
N GLU A 4 8.94 -2.12 -13.46
CA GLU A 4 8.72 -1.02 -14.39
C GLU A 4 7.47 -0.27 -13.90
N PHE A 5 7.67 0.80 -13.14
CA PHE A 5 6.57 1.66 -12.72
C PHE A 5 6.24 2.60 -13.87
N ASP A 6 4.96 2.91 -14.04
CA ASP A 6 4.50 3.83 -15.06
C ASP A 6 4.35 5.23 -14.43
N PRO A 7 5.22 6.21 -14.72
CA PRO A 7 5.16 7.54 -14.10
C PRO A 7 3.90 8.33 -14.47
N ASP A 8 3.25 8.02 -15.57
CA ASP A 8 2.04 8.68 -16.08
C ASP A 8 0.75 8.02 -15.57
N LEU A 9 0.85 6.93 -14.82
CA LEU A 9 -0.30 6.21 -14.29
C LEU A 9 -1.19 7.13 -13.43
N PRO A 10 -2.51 7.19 -13.69
CA PRO A 10 -3.44 8.03 -12.94
C PRO A 10 -3.38 7.82 -11.43
N SER A 11 -3.17 6.57 -11.01
CA SER A 11 -2.95 6.19 -9.61
C SER A 11 -1.79 6.94 -8.94
N ASN A 12 -0.67 7.15 -9.64
CA ASN A 12 0.49 7.86 -9.11
C ASN A 12 0.18 9.35 -8.93
N ARG A 13 -0.51 9.95 -9.91
CA ARG A 13 -0.94 11.35 -9.84
C ARG A 13 -1.94 11.59 -8.71
N LEU A 14 -2.90 10.69 -8.54
CA LEU A 14 -3.88 10.74 -7.45
C LEU A 14 -3.19 10.78 -6.08
N ILE A 15 -2.26 9.85 -5.82
CA ILE A 15 -1.57 9.79 -4.52
C ILE A 15 -0.69 11.03 -4.30
N PHE A 16 -0.01 11.49 -5.35
CA PHE A 16 0.82 12.69 -5.29
C PHE A 16 0.01 13.93 -4.91
N ASP A 17 -1.17 14.10 -5.53
CA ASP A 17 -2.02 15.27 -5.33
C ASP A 17 -2.66 15.28 -3.93
N ILE A 18 -3.19 14.13 -3.48
CA ILE A 18 -3.74 13.96 -2.12
C ILE A 18 -2.67 14.24 -1.05
N ARG A 19 -1.41 13.88 -1.31
CA ARG A 19 -0.32 14.15 -0.36
C ARG A 19 0.01 15.64 -0.27
N ARG A 20 -0.23 16.38 -1.36
CA ARG A 20 -0.05 17.84 -1.41
C ARG A 20 -1.19 18.55 -0.69
N ASP A 21 -2.39 18.02 -0.81
CA ASP A 21 -3.60 18.59 -0.20
C ASP A 21 -4.01 17.81 1.06
N ASN A 22 -3.41 18.18 2.19
CA ASN A 22 -3.64 17.51 3.48
C ASN A 22 -5.08 17.68 4.01
N ASP A 23 -5.90 18.53 3.39
CA ASP A 23 -7.31 18.72 3.75
C ASP A 23 -8.21 17.60 3.21
N VAL A 24 -7.78 16.91 2.14
CA VAL A 24 -8.48 15.75 1.56
C VAL A 24 -8.24 14.47 2.37
N TRP A 25 -7.18 14.46 3.18
CA TRP A 25 -6.70 13.33 3.97
C TRP A 25 -7.76 12.69 4.90
N PRO A 26 -8.56 13.44 5.69
CA PRO A 26 -9.58 12.86 6.58
C PRO A 26 -10.78 12.25 5.83
N HIS A 27 -11.12 12.76 4.65
CA HIS A 27 -12.29 12.31 3.87
C HIS A 27 -11.93 11.39 2.70
N PHE A 28 -10.65 10.98 2.60
CA PHE A 28 -10.15 10.21 1.47
C PHE A 28 -10.98 8.95 1.19
N LYS A 29 -11.41 8.23 2.23
CA LYS A 29 -12.20 7.00 2.07
C LYS A 29 -13.61 7.29 1.54
N GLU A 30 -14.23 8.38 1.97
CA GLU A 30 -15.57 8.79 1.54
C GLU A 30 -15.55 9.32 0.11
N ARG A 31 -14.47 10.02 -0.25
CA ARG A 31 -14.24 10.59 -1.59
C ARG A 31 -13.49 9.67 -2.55
N LEU A 32 -13.13 8.45 -2.12
CA LEU A 32 -12.29 7.54 -2.91
C LEU A 32 -12.91 7.27 -4.27
N GLU A 33 -14.21 6.95 -4.31
CA GLU A 33 -14.95 6.69 -5.55
C GLU A 33 -14.91 7.91 -6.48
N GLU A 34 -15.18 9.10 -5.94
CA GLU A 34 -15.16 10.36 -6.69
C GLU A 34 -13.76 10.68 -7.22
N LEU A 35 -12.72 10.48 -6.42
CA LEU A 35 -11.32 10.70 -6.81
C LEU A 35 -10.88 9.70 -7.88
N MET A 36 -11.25 8.43 -7.73
CA MET A 36 -10.95 7.41 -8.75
C MET A 36 -11.59 7.73 -10.10
N GLU A 37 -12.82 8.26 -10.08
CA GLU A 37 -13.51 8.72 -11.29
C GLU A 37 -12.89 9.99 -11.87
N ALA A 38 -12.64 11.00 -11.03
CA ALA A 38 -12.10 12.30 -11.45
C ALA A 38 -10.70 12.20 -12.08
N TYR A 39 -9.86 11.28 -11.58
CA TYR A 39 -8.53 11.04 -12.14
C TYR A 39 -8.56 10.01 -13.29
N GLY A 40 -9.73 9.42 -13.59
CA GLY A 40 -9.88 8.51 -14.72
C GLY A 40 -9.21 7.15 -14.52
N LEU A 41 -9.18 6.64 -13.28
CA LEU A 41 -8.57 5.33 -12.99
C LEU A 41 -9.31 4.23 -13.76
N SER A 42 -8.53 3.27 -14.28
CA SER A 42 -9.07 2.05 -14.89
C SER A 42 -9.78 1.16 -13.87
N VAL A 43 -10.62 0.24 -14.36
CA VAL A 43 -11.36 -0.69 -13.49
C VAL A 43 -10.40 -1.47 -12.58
N ALA A 44 -9.27 -1.94 -13.13
CA ALA A 44 -8.27 -2.69 -12.37
C ALA A 44 -7.62 -1.86 -11.25
N GLU A 45 -7.31 -0.59 -11.52
CA GLU A 45 -6.79 0.33 -10.49
C GLU A 45 -7.84 0.54 -9.39
N ARG A 46 -9.11 0.76 -9.77
CA ARG A 46 -10.20 0.97 -8.80
C ARG A 46 -10.40 -0.21 -7.88
N GLU A 47 -10.41 -1.42 -8.44
CA GLU A 47 -10.54 -2.65 -7.66
C GLU A 47 -9.35 -2.82 -6.69
N ALA A 48 -8.13 -2.53 -7.14
CA ALA A 48 -6.94 -2.61 -6.30
C ALA A 48 -6.98 -1.58 -5.15
N PHE A 49 -7.44 -0.35 -5.39
CA PHE A 49 -7.65 0.65 -4.33
C PHE A 49 -8.74 0.24 -3.32
N ARG A 50 -9.87 -0.28 -3.80
CA ARG A 50 -10.97 -0.74 -2.93
C ARG A 50 -10.55 -1.91 -2.04
N ALA A 51 -9.76 -2.83 -2.59
CA ALA A 51 -9.22 -3.98 -1.85
C ALA A 51 -7.99 -3.63 -0.98
N VAL A 52 -7.46 -2.41 -1.10
CA VAL A 52 -6.18 -2.00 -0.49
C VAL A 52 -5.04 -2.95 -0.90
N ASP A 53 -5.08 -3.45 -2.13
CA ASP A 53 -4.13 -4.42 -2.66
C ASP A 53 -2.90 -3.70 -3.24
N VAL A 54 -1.97 -3.34 -2.35
CA VAL A 54 -0.73 -2.65 -2.71
C VAL A 54 0.18 -3.47 -3.62
N ARG A 55 0.07 -4.80 -3.58
CA ARG A 55 0.81 -5.68 -4.49
C ARG A 55 0.25 -5.51 -5.90
N ARG A 56 -1.07 -5.59 -6.04
CA ARG A 56 -1.74 -5.39 -7.33
C ARG A 56 -1.50 -3.99 -7.89
N LEU A 57 -1.52 -2.96 -7.05
CA LEU A 57 -1.14 -1.60 -7.45
C LEU A 57 0.28 -1.55 -8.01
N GLY A 58 1.24 -2.20 -7.35
CA GLY A 58 2.62 -2.30 -7.85
C GLY A 58 2.70 -3.02 -9.20
N GLU A 59 1.98 -4.13 -9.39
CA GLU A 59 1.90 -4.86 -10.66
C GLU A 59 1.26 -4.03 -11.79
N LEU A 60 0.32 -3.14 -11.46
CA LEU A 60 -0.31 -2.21 -12.40
C LEU A 60 0.60 -1.03 -12.79
N GLY A 61 1.76 -0.88 -12.16
CA GLY A 61 2.73 0.18 -12.46
C GLY A 61 2.72 1.34 -11.46
N VAL A 62 2.03 1.22 -10.31
CA VAL A 62 2.13 2.21 -9.24
C VAL A 62 3.56 2.24 -8.69
N HIS A 63 4.08 3.45 -8.50
CA HIS A 63 5.46 3.62 -8.06
C HIS A 63 5.66 3.06 -6.64
N PRO A 64 6.74 2.28 -6.39
CA PRO A 64 6.96 1.59 -5.11
C PRO A 64 7.03 2.53 -3.90
N TYR A 65 7.51 3.76 -4.08
CA TYR A 65 7.49 4.83 -3.06
C TYR A 65 6.08 5.18 -2.55
N PHE A 66 5.05 5.06 -3.40
CA PHE A 66 3.67 5.39 -3.05
C PHE A 66 2.92 4.23 -2.39
N LEU A 67 3.30 2.98 -2.64
CA LEU A 67 2.67 1.80 -2.04
C LEU A 67 2.55 1.85 -0.50
N PRO A 68 3.61 2.17 0.28
CA PRO A 68 3.49 2.32 1.73
C PRO A 68 2.66 3.53 2.15
N GLN A 69 2.52 4.54 1.28
CA GLN A 69 1.70 5.73 1.54
C GLN A 69 0.22 5.41 1.38
N VAL A 70 -0.14 4.61 0.36
CA VAL A 70 -1.49 4.07 0.20
C VAL A 70 -1.90 3.30 1.45
N THR A 71 -1.05 2.40 1.94
CA THR A 71 -1.38 1.64 3.16
C THR A 71 -1.64 2.57 4.33
N ARG A 72 -0.81 3.62 4.51
CA ARG A 72 -1.01 4.63 5.57
C ARG A 72 -2.28 5.47 5.38
N LEU A 73 -2.71 5.74 4.14
CA LEU A 73 -3.98 6.44 3.89
C LEU A 73 -5.16 5.63 4.40
N PHE A 74 -5.21 4.32 4.11
CA PHE A 74 -6.31 3.47 4.55
C PHE A 74 -6.25 3.08 6.04
N HIS A 75 -5.06 3.08 6.63
CA HIS A 75 -4.83 2.56 7.98
C HIS A 75 -4.55 3.62 9.04
N GLY A 76 -3.98 4.76 8.64
CA GLY A 76 -3.72 5.93 9.47
C GLY A 76 -4.92 6.86 9.58
N ALA A 77 -5.72 7.02 8.52
CA ALA A 77 -6.98 7.77 8.58
C ALA A 77 -8.05 7.05 9.44
N ALA A 78 -7.93 5.72 9.60
CA ALA A 78 -8.72 4.94 10.57
C ALA A 78 -8.37 5.25 12.05
N GLY A 79 -7.47 6.21 12.29
CA GLY A 79 -7.04 6.68 13.60
C GLY A 79 -8.07 7.46 14.42
N ASN A 80 -9.35 7.51 14.02
CA ASN A 80 -10.43 7.87 14.94
C ASN A 80 -11.46 6.74 15.22
N THR A 81 -11.21 5.52 14.73
CA THR A 81 -11.86 4.30 15.25
C THR A 81 -10.92 3.09 15.13
N THR A 82 -10.15 2.89 16.19
CA THR A 82 -9.81 1.58 16.77
C THR A 82 -9.04 0.56 15.91
N LYS A 83 -7.71 0.53 16.13
CA LYS A 83 -6.83 -0.64 16.22
C LYS A 83 -7.44 -1.99 15.75
N SER A 84 -7.20 -2.40 14.49
CA SER A 84 -6.95 -3.81 14.10
C SER A 84 -6.90 -4.03 12.57
N ALA A 85 -7.69 -3.33 11.77
CA ALA A 85 -7.82 -3.63 10.34
C ALA A 85 -6.53 -3.38 9.52
N ALA A 86 -5.69 -2.45 9.99
CA ALA A 86 -4.45 -2.06 9.35
C ALA A 86 -3.36 -3.12 9.32
N ALA A 87 -3.15 -3.74 10.46
CA ALA A 87 -2.13 -4.77 10.61
C ALA A 87 -2.58 -6.10 9.97
N GLU A 88 -3.88 -6.32 9.78
CA GLU A 88 -4.44 -7.46 9.07
C GLU A 88 -4.35 -7.32 7.55
N ALA A 89 -4.70 -6.16 6.99
CA ALA A 89 -4.59 -5.96 5.54
C ALA A 89 -3.13 -6.02 5.07
N TYR A 90 -2.19 -5.42 5.83
CA TYR A 90 -0.76 -5.57 5.58
C TYR A 90 -0.31 -7.04 5.64
N ARG A 91 -0.71 -7.81 6.67
CA ARG A 91 -0.41 -9.26 6.71
C ARG A 91 -1.05 -10.03 5.56
N ARG A 92 -2.24 -9.65 5.09
CA ARG A 92 -2.93 -10.34 3.99
C ARG A 92 -2.26 -10.10 2.64
N SER A 93 -1.75 -8.90 2.40
CA SER A 93 -1.03 -8.56 1.16
C SER A 93 0.41 -9.10 1.12
N PHE A 94 1.05 -9.36 2.28
CA PHE A 94 2.45 -9.81 2.37
C PHE A 94 2.64 -11.23 2.93
N GLY A 95 1.59 -11.88 3.44
CA GLY A 95 1.67 -13.12 4.23
C GLY A 95 2.00 -14.42 3.48
N ASP A 96 2.20 -14.37 2.16
CA ASP A 96 2.53 -15.54 1.34
C ASP A 96 4.02 -15.60 0.92
N GLN A 97 4.81 -14.55 1.24
CA GLN A 97 6.22 -14.44 0.87
C GLN A 97 7.09 -14.03 2.06
N ILE A 98 6.95 -14.70 3.21
CA ILE A 98 8.07 -14.79 4.16
C ILE A 98 8.77 -16.10 3.84
N VAL A 99 9.69 -16.00 2.89
CA VAL A 99 10.73 -16.99 2.61
C VAL A 99 11.37 -17.41 3.93
N GLU A 100 11.30 -18.72 4.21
CA GLU A 100 12.02 -19.36 5.30
C GLU A 100 13.51 -19.03 5.17
N HIS A 101 13.99 -18.12 6.01
CA HIS A 101 15.42 -17.92 6.17
C HIS A 101 15.93 -19.11 6.99
N ARG A 102 16.36 -20.13 6.24
CA ARG A 102 17.10 -21.30 6.70
C ARG A 102 18.15 -20.90 7.72
N ASP A 103 17.98 -21.36 8.96
CA ASP A 103 18.98 -21.30 10.02
C ASP A 103 20.15 -22.20 9.58
N ILE A 104 21.21 -21.58 9.06
CA ILE A 104 22.46 -22.25 8.73
C ILE A 104 23.50 -21.86 9.76
N SER A 105 23.94 -22.85 10.55
CA SER A 105 25.31 -23.00 11.10
C SER A 105 25.80 -21.89 12.06
N SER A 106 26.66 -22.10 13.05
CA SER A 106 27.34 -23.21 13.70
C SER A 106 28.17 -22.50 14.79
N GLU A 107 28.47 -23.19 15.89
CA GLU A 107 29.66 -22.99 16.74
C GLU A 107 29.93 -21.60 17.39
N GLU A 108 29.88 -21.52 18.72
CA GLU A 108 31.09 -21.66 19.57
C GLU A 108 30.75 -21.48 21.06
N LYS A 109 31.38 -22.31 21.89
CA LYS A 109 31.62 -22.14 23.35
C LYS A 109 32.44 -20.83 23.58
N PRO A 110 32.59 -20.24 24.81
CA PRO A 110 32.80 -20.94 26.08
C PRO A 110 32.38 -20.26 27.42
N HIS A 111 32.52 -21.07 28.47
CA HIS A 111 32.92 -20.81 29.86
C HIS A 111 32.00 -20.14 30.89
N GLY A 112 31.98 -20.81 32.05
CA GLY A 112 31.37 -20.48 33.33
C GLY A 112 31.33 -21.73 34.19
#